data_AF-A0A183DC15-F1
#
_entry.id   AF-A0A183DC15-F1
#
_cell.length_a   1.000
_cell.length_b   1.000
_cell.length_c   1.000
_cell.angle_alpha   90.00
_cell.angle_beta   90.00
_cell.angle_gamma   90.00
#
_symmetry.space_group_name_H-M   'P 1'
#
loop_
_entity.id
_entity.type
_entity.pdbx_description
1 polymer ?
#
loop_
_entity_poly.entity_id
_entity_poly.type
_entity_poly.pdbx_seq_one_letter_code
_entity_poly.pdbx_strand_id
1 'polypeptide(L)'
;MNLCQAINSAMDVAMDHDPTACVFGEDVAFGGVFRCTVGLQEKYGKDRVFNTPLTEQGIAGFGIGLAVSGSIAIAEIQFGDYIFPAFDQAITLVLFL
;
A
#
# COMPACT_ATOMS: atom_id res chain seq x y z
N MET A 1 1.46 -14.54 -16.84
CA MET A 1 1.32 -13.37 -15.95
C MET A 1 1.49 -12.12 -16.78
N ASN A 2 0.54 -11.19 -16.69
CA ASN A 2 0.75 -9.81 -17.11
C ASN A 2 1.37 -8.99 -15.96
N LEU A 3 1.64 -7.70 -16.18
CA LEU A 3 2.30 -6.85 -15.18
C LEU A 3 1.49 -6.72 -13.87
N CYS A 4 0.17 -6.50 -13.94
CA CYS A 4 -0.68 -6.43 -12.74
C CYS A 4 -0.64 -7.73 -11.93
N GLN A 5 -0.66 -8.89 -12.61
CA GLN A 5 -0.56 -10.19 -11.97
C GLN A 5 0.83 -10.41 -11.34
N ALA A 6 1.89 -9.87 -11.94
CA ALA A 6 3.24 -9.92 -11.37
C ALA A 6 3.33 -9.05 -10.10
N ILE A 7 2.74 -7.86 -10.10
CA ILE A 7 2.67 -6.98 -8.93
C ILE A 7 1.87 -7.65 -7.80
N ASN A 8 0.71 -8.24 -8.12
CA ASN A 8 -0.09 -9.00 -7.17
C ASN A 8 0.71 -10.16 -6.55
N SER A 9 1.39 -10.95 -7.38
CA SER A 9 2.23 -12.06 -6.92
C SER A 9 3.39 -11.60 -6.04
N ALA A 10 3.98 -10.45 -6.31
CA ALA A 10 5.05 -9.90 -5.47
C ALA A 10 4.52 -9.46 -4.09
N MET A 11 3.35 -8.80 -4.05
CA MET A 11 2.70 -8.45 -2.79
C MET A 11 2.29 -9.68 -1.99
N ASP A 12 1.78 -10.71 -2.67
CA ASP A 12 1.43 -11.98 -2.03
C ASP A 12 2.65 -12.61 -1.32
N VAL A 13 3.79 -12.70 -2.01
CA VAL A 13 5.04 -13.21 -1.43
C VAL A 13 5.51 -12.35 -0.24
N ALA A 14 5.44 -11.02 -0.35
CA ALA A 14 5.84 -10.13 0.74
C ALA A 14 4.95 -10.30 1.99
N MET A 15 3.64 -10.40 1.79
CA MET A 15 2.67 -10.57 2.88
C MET A 15 2.70 -11.96 3.51
N ASP A 16 3.08 -12.99 2.75
CA ASP A 16 3.29 -14.35 3.24
C ASP A 16 4.56 -14.44 4.10
N HIS A 17 5.65 -13.80 3.65
CA HIS A 17 6.93 -13.82 4.35
C HIS A 17 6.91 -13.00 5.65
N ASP A 18 6.22 -11.85 5.66
CA ASP A 18 6.15 -10.98 6.83
C ASP A 18 4.70 -10.82 7.32
N PRO A 19 4.35 -11.32 8.52
CA PRO A 19 3.00 -11.19 9.07
C PRO A 19 2.63 -9.75 9.45
N THR A 20 3.60 -8.84 9.56
CA THR A 20 3.38 -7.40 9.84
C THR A 20 3.07 -6.60 8.58
N ALA A 21 3.26 -7.18 7.39
CA ALA A 21 3.05 -6.45 6.14
C ALA A 21 1.58 -6.08 5.93
N CYS A 22 1.33 -4.82 5.61
CA CYS A 22 0.00 -4.27 5.32
C CYS A 22 -0.02 -3.58 3.95
N VAL A 23 -1.10 -3.80 3.21
CA VAL A 23 -1.41 -3.13 1.93
C VAL A 23 -2.58 -2.18 2.16
N PHE A 24 -2.39 -0.91 1.83
CA PHE A 24 -3.44 0.09 2.03
C PHE A 24 -3.37 1.19 0.97
N GLY A 25 -4.52 1.79 0.69
CA GLY A 25 -4.65 2.85 -0.30
C GLY A 25 -6.11 3.02 -0.70
N GLU A 26 -6.34 3.77 -1.76
CA GLU A 26 -7.68 3.96 -2.30
C GLU A 26 -8.12 2.70 -3.03
N ASP A 27 -9.28 2.15 -2.64
CA ASP A 27 -9.94 1.06 -3.37
C ASP A 27 -9.19 -0.28 -3.44
N VAL A 28 -8.14 -0.48 -2.63
CA VAL A 28 -7.34 -1.71 -2.60
C VAL A 28 -8.09 -2.94 -2.09
N ALA A 29 -9.12 -2.75 -1.24
CA ALA A 29 -9.85 -3.82 -0.57
C ALA A 29 -10.58 -4.78 -1.53
N PHE A 30 -11.18 -4.23 -2.60
CA PHE A 30 -11.89 -5.05 -3.60
C PHE A 30 -10.96 -5.54 -4.73
N GLY A 31 -9.69 -5.12 -4.71
CA GLY A 31 -8.69 -5.51 -5.69
C GLY A 31 -8.00 -4.36 -6.44
N GLY A 32 -8.35 -3.11 -6.15
CA GLY A 32 -7.80 -1.93 -6.81
C GLY A 32 -8.36 -1.71 -8.22
N VAL A 33 -8.27 -0.46 -8.69
CA VAL A 33 -8.80 -0.06 -10.01
C VAL A 33 -8.13 -0.86 -11.15
N PHE A 34 -6.83 -1.17 -11.00
CA PHE A 34 -6.04 -1.94 -11.96
C PHE A 34 -6.00 -3.44 -11.68
N ARG A 35 -6.75 -3.93 -10.69
CA ARG A 35 -6.77 -5.34 -10.26
C ARG A 35 -5.43 -5.85 -9.70
N CYS A 36 -4.60 -4.97 -9.15
CA CYS A 36 -3.30 -5.33 -8.60
C CYS A 36 -3.39 -6.03 -7.23
N THR A 37 -4.44 -5.80 -6.45
CA THR A 37 -4.58 -6.35 -5.07
C THR A 37 -5.70 -7.40 -4.94
N VAL A 38 -6.23 -7.91 -6.08
CA VAL A 38 -7.33 -8.89 -6.09
C VAL A 38 -6.98 -10.11 -5.24
N GLY A 39 -7.93 -10.53 -4.40
CA GLY A 39 -7.82 -11.72 -3.55
C GLY A 39 -6.95 -11.57 -2.30
N LEU A 40 -6.16 -10.50 -2.18
CA LEU A 40 -5.26 -10.32 -1.03
C LEU A 40 -6.04 -10.09 0.28
N GLN A 41 -7.13 -9.30 0.26
CA GLN A 41 -7.95 -9.10 1.45
C GLN A 41 -8.64 -10.39 1.91
N GLU A 42 -9.10 -11.23 0.97
CA GLU A 42 -9.71 -12.52 1.29
C GLU A 42 -8.70 -13.46 1.93
N LYS A 43 -7.44 -13.43 1.48
CA LYS A 43 -6.35 -14.28 1.97
C LYS A 43 -5.76 -13.81 3.31
N TYR A 44 -5.50 -12.51 3.46
CA TYR A 44 -4.76 -11.95 4.61
C TYR A 44 -5.64 -11.20 5.62
N GLY A 45 -6.91 -11.00 5.31
CA GLY A 45 -7.87 -10.34 6.18
C GLY A 45 -7.92 -8.81 6.02
N LYS A 46 -8.99 -8.24 6.57
CA LYS A 46 -9.30 -6.80 6.49
C LYS A 46 -8.34 -5.93 7.29
N ASP A 47 -7.67 -6.49 8.29
CA ASP A 47 -6.71 -5.75 9.12
C ASP A 47 -5.37 -5.51 8.40
N ARG A 48 -5.09 -6.31 7.36
CA ARG A 48 -3.83 -6.24 6.59
C ARG A 48 -4.01 -5.68 5.18
N VAL A 49 -5.22 -5.73 4.63
CA VAL A 49 -5.56 -5.12 3.33
C VAL A 49 -6.79 -4.26 3.49
N PHE A 50 -6.66 -2.94 3.46
CA PHE A 50 -7.75 -2.02 3.76
C PHE A 50 -7.73 -0.72 2.98
N ASN A 51 -8.92 -0.14 2.81
CA ASN A 51 -9.07 1.15 2.15
C ASN A 51 -8.72 2.31 3.08
N THR A 52 -8.09 3.33 2.54
CA THR A 52 -7.87 4.62 3.21
C THR A 52 -8.86 5.68 2.72
N PRO A 53 -9.04 6.78 3.47
CA PRO A 53 -9.64 7.99 2.92
C PRO A 53 -8.87 8.50 1.69
N LEU A 54 -9.57 9.27 0.84
CA LEU A 54 -9.04 9.84 -0.40
C LEU A 54 -8.12 11.04 -0.10
N THR A 55 -6.93 10.74 0.42
CA THR A 55 -5.92 11.71 0.85
C THR A 55 -4.52 11.13 0.71
N GLU A 56 -3.81 11.46 -0.36
CA GLU A 56 -2.51 10.88 -0.69
C GLU A 56 -1.42 11.24 0.33
N GLN A 57 -1.46 12.46 0.87
CA GLN A 57 -0.60 12.87 2.00
C GLN A 57 -0.85 12.02 3.25
N GLY A 58 -2.11 11.63 3.49
CA GLY A 58 -2.50 10.81 4.64
C GLY A 58 -2.07 9.36 4.46
N ILE A 59 -2.17 8.83 3.23
CA ILE A 59 -1.68 7.51 2.85
C ILE A 59 -0.17 7.42 3.10
N ALA A 60 0.60 8.40 2.59
CA ALA A 60 2.04 8.43 2.78
C ALA A 60 2.43 8.51 4.27
N GLY A 61 1.81 9.42 5.04
CA GLY A 61 2.13 9.59 6.46
C GLY A 61 1.74 8.43 7.34
N PHE A 62 0.60 7.81 7.04
CA PHE A 62 0.20 6.57 7.70
C PHE A 62 1.18 5.43 7.42
N GLY A 63 1.65 5.31 6.17
CA GLY A 63 2.68 4.34 5.79
C GLY A 63 4.00 4.54 6.53
N ILE A 64 4.43 5.79 6.69
CA ILE A 64 5.63 6.10 7.47
C ILE A 64 5.44 5.74 8.94
N GLY A 65 4.29 6.06 9.53
CA GLY A 65 3.97 5.65 10.91
C GLY A 65 4.01 4.14 11.11
N LEU A 66 3.44 3.37 10.16
CA LEU A 66 3.53 1.91 10.17
C LEU A 66 4.96 1.40 10.04
N ALA A 67 5.75 1.97 9.14
CA ALA A 67 7.16 1.60 8.96
C ALA A 67 7.99 1.89 10.22
N VAL A 68 7.80 3.05 10.85
CA VAL A 68 8.44 3.42 12.12
C VAL A 68 8.05 2.46 13.25
N SER A 69 6.82 1.94 13.24
CA SER A 69 6.37 0.92 14.21
C SER A 69 6.98 -0.48 13.98
N GLY A 70 7.75 -0.67 12.91
CA GLY A 70 8.42 -1.93 12.56
C GLY A 70 7.63 -2.82 11.60
N SER A 71 6.52 -2.33 11.05
CA SER A 71 5.68 -3.07 10.10
C SER A 71 6.06 -2.74 8.65
N ILE A 72 5.97 -3.71 7.74
CA ILE A 72 6.13 -3.44 6.31
C ILE A 72 4.87 -2.72 5.78
N ALA A 73 5.03 -1.49 5.30
CA ALA A 73 3.94 -0.67 4.77
C ALA A 73 3.97 -0.64 3.22
N ILE A 74 2.96 -1.20 2.58
CA ILE A 74 2.77 -1.18 1.12
C ILE A 74 1.62 -0.22 0.80
N ALA A 75 1.96 1.03 0.50
CA ALA A 75 1.01 2.08 0.18
C ALA A 75 0.73 2.14 -1.34
N GLU A 76 -0.55 2.16 -1.74
CA GLU A 76 -0.96 2.40 -3.14
C GLU A 76 -1.41 3.86 -3.32
N ILE A 77 -0.82 4.54 -4.30
CA ILE A 77 -1.32 5.81 -4.84
C ILE A 77 -1.94 5.50 -6.21
N GLN A 78 -3.22 5.85 -6.38
CA GLN A 78 -4.04 5.35 -7.49
C GLN A 78 -3.52 5.74 -8.88
N PHE A 79 -2.95 6.95 -9.02
CA PHE A 79 -2.30 7.41 -10.25
C PHE A 79 -1.00 8.16 -9.92
N GLY A 80 0.00 8.03 -10.80
CA GLY A 80 1.26 8.76 -10.65
C GLY A 80 1.08 10.29 -10.62
N ASP A 81 0.06 10.82 -11.29
CA ASP A 81 -0.28 12.25 -11.28
C ASP A 81 -0.75 12.76 -9.91
N TYR A 82 -1.20 11.86 -9.02
CA TYR A 82 -1.67 12.19 -7.67
C TYR A 82 -0.59 12.00 -6.60
N ILE A 83 0.66 11.78 -6.99
CA ILE A 83 1.78 11.73 -6.04
C ILE A 83 2.22 13.11 -5.56
N PHE A 84 1.89 14.19 -6.29
CA PHE A 84 2.34 15.54 -5.93
C PHE A 84 1.90 16.02 -4.54
N PRO A 85 0.65 15.75 -4.08
CA PRO A 85 0.25 15.97 -2.69
C PRO A 85 1.03 15.15 -1.66
N ALA A 86 1.53 13.96 -2.02
CA ALA A 86 2.34 13.10 -1.15
C ALA A 86 3.86 13.37 -1.25
N PHE A 87 4.28 14.31 -2.11
CA PHE A 87 5.68 14.52 -2.42
C PHE A 87 6.50 15.04 -1.22
N ASP A 88 5.90 15.91 -0.40
CA ASP A 88 6.53 16.37 0.84
C ASP A 88 6.75 15.22 1.83
N GLN A 89 5.75 14.35 1.99
CA GLN A 89 5.86 13.14 2.83
C GLN A 89 6.91 12.16 2.27
N ALA A 90 6.94 11.95 0.96
CA ALA A 90 7.86 11.01 0.32
C ALA A 90 9.33 11.48 0.34
N ILE A 91 9.59 12.79 0.23
CA ILE A 91 10.96 13.32 0.15
C ILE A 91 11.44 13.83 1.50
N THR A 92 10.63 14.61 2.21
CA THR A 92 11.05 15.28 3.44
C THR A 92 11.00 14.34 4.64
N LEU A 93 10.13 13.32 4.65
CA LEU A 93 9.93 12.48 5.83
C LEU A 93 10.62 11.10 5.71
N VAL A 94 10.74 10.53 4.50
CA VAL A 94 11.47 9.26 4.28
C VAL A 94 12.99 9.45 4.31
N LEU A 95 13.51 10.62 3.91
CA LEU A 95 14.96 10.87 3.83
C LEU A 95 15.61 11.20 5.20
N PHE A 96 14.79 11.44 6.23
CA PHE A 96 15.26 11.81 7.57
C PHE A 96 15.01 10.71 8.63
N LEU A 97 14.54 9.53 8.22
CA LEU A 97 14.45 8.30 9.01
C LEU A 97 15.53 7.30 8.56
#